data_AF-A0A4V2A2X2-F1
#
_entry.id   AF-A0A4V2A2X2-F1
#
_cell.length_a   1.000
_cell.length_b   1.000
_cell.length_c   1.000
_cell.angle_alpha   90.00
_cell.angle_beta   90.00
_cell.angle_gamma   90.00
#
_symmetry.space_group_name_H-M   'P 1'
#
loop_
_entity.id
_entity.type
_entity.pdbx_description
1 polymer ?
#
loop_
_entity_poly.entity_id
_entity_poly.type
_entity_poly.pdbx_seq_one_letter_code
_entity_poly.pdbx_strand_id
1 'polypeptide(L)'
;MAHDDARQIDATGRYWPRLEPVQTGARGRCPRCGQGHIFTGFLKLRDACEVCGLDYSYADPADGPAIFVQLFACVPGVPGVLFALLL
;
A
#
# COMPACT_ATOMS: atom_id res chain seq x y z
N MET A 1 -11.49 11.70 -12.83
CA MET A 1 -11.04 10.81 -11.74
C MET A 1 -12.18 9.88 -11.31
N ALA A 2 -12.59 9.00 -12.22
CA ALA A 2 -13.42 7.81 -11.97
C ALA A 2 -13.31 6.97 -13.24
N HIS A 3 -12.09 6.51 -13.57
CA HIS A 3 -11.98 5.46 -14.57
C HIS A 3 -12.65 4.22 -13.99
N ASP A 4 -13.55 3.67 -14.79
CA ASP A 4 -14.32 2.45 -14.54
C ASP A 4 -13.35 1.34 -14.17
N ASP A 5 -13.29 1.03 -12.88
CA ASP A 5 -12.27 0.14 -12.36
C ASP A 5 -12.85 -1.28 -12.40
N ALA A 6 -12.56 -2.00 -13.48
CA ALA A 6 -12.99 -3.39 -13.68
C ALA A 6 -12.71 -4.29 -12.47
N ARG A 7 -11.76 -3.92 -11.60
CA ARG A 7 -11.47 -4.61 -10.34
C ARG A 7 -12.63 -4.64 -9.35
N GLN A 8 -13.60 -3.73 -9.48
CA GLN A 8 -14.79 -3.68 -8.61
C GLN A 8 -15.84 -4.74 -8.96
N ILE A 9 -15.67 -5.49 -10.04
CA ILE A 9 -16.50 -6.64 -10.37
C ILE A 9 -15.69 -7.89 -10.06
N ASP A 10 -16.24 -8.81 -9.27
CA ASP A 10 -15.59 -10.09 -9.01
C ASP A 10 -15.89 -11.14 -10.10
N ALA A 11 -15.25 -12.30 -10.02
CA ALA A 11 -15.42 -13.37 -11.00
C ALA A 11 -16.87 -13.91 -11.10
N THR A 12 -17.72 -13.63 -10.12
CA THR A 12 -19.15 -14.00 -10.13
C THR A 12 -20.04 -12.93 -10.77
N GLY A 13 -19.46 -11.80 -11.19
CA GLY A 13 -20.19 -10.66 -11.74
C GLY A 13 -20.79 -9.73 -10.67
N ARG A 14 -20.43 -9.91 -9.39
CA ARG A 14 -20.92 -9.03 -8.31
C ARG A 14 -20.12 -7.73 -8.31
N TYR A 15 -20.85 -6.62 -8.34
CA TYR A 15 -20.29 -5.27 -8.22
C TYR A 15 -20.08 -4.87 -6.76
N TRP A 16 -18.93 -4.25 -6.49
CA TRP A 16 -18.53 -3.72 -5.19
C TRP A 16 -18.46 -2.18 -5.24
N PRO A 17 -19.00 -1.48 -4.23
CA PRO A 17 -18.93 -0.03 -4.20
C PRO A 17 -17.49 0.43 -3.94
N ARG A 18 -17.07 1.51 -4.60
CA ARG A 18 -15.76 2.14 -4.37
C ARG A 18 -15.69 2.64 -2.93
N LEU A 19 -14.69 2.16 -2.20
CA LEU A 19 -14.38 2.65 -0.87
C LEU A 19 -13.40 3.82 -0.95
N GLU A 20 -13.44 4.70 0.05
CA GLU A 20 -12.51 5.81 0.14
C GLU A 20 -11.05 5.29 0.24
N PRO A 21 -10.17 5.66 -0.71
CA PRO A 21 -8.79 5.19 -0.74
C PRO A 21 -8.03 5.54 0.53
N VAL A 22 -8.33 6.69 1.13
CA VAL A 22 -7.71 7.13 2.39
C VAL A 22 -8.08 6.20 3.54
N GLN A 23 -9.34 5.78 3.63
CA GLN A 23 -9.79 4.92 4.74
C GLN A 23 -9.26 3.49 4.61
N THR A 24 -9.26 2.95 3.40
CA THR A 24 -8.80 1.58 3.13
C THR A 24 -7.28 1.49 3.13
N GLY A 25 -6.61 2.43 2.46
CA GLY A 25 -5.15 2.52 2.38
C GLY A 25 -4.48 2.77 3.73
N ALA A 26 -4.97 3.74 4.52
CA ALA A 26 -4.39 4.02 5.85
C ALA A 26 -4.53 2.85 6.83
N ARG A 27 -5.53 1.98 6.63
CA ARG A 27 -5.76 0.79 7.45
C ARG A 27 -5.18 -0.49 6.85
N GLY A 28 -4.54 -0.42 5.68
CA GLY A 28 -4.03 -1.61 4.98
C GLY A 28 -5.12 -2.62 4.57
N ARG A 29 -6.34 -2.14 4.33
CA ARG A 29 -7.52 -2.95 3.99
C ARG A 29 -7.76 -2.99 2.49
N CYS A 30 -8.33 -4.08 2.02
CA CYS A 30 -8.67 -4.30 0.61
C CYS A 30 -9.50 -3.14 0.04
N PRO A 31 -9.14 -2.59 -1.15
CA PRO A 31 -9.86 -1.48 -1.75
C PRO A 31 -11.24 -1.86 -2.31
N ARG A 32 -11.51 -3.17 -2.46
CA ARG A 32 -12.79 -3.70 -2.94
C ARG A 32 -13.76 -4.03 -1.81
N CYS A 33 -13.35 -4.87 -0.86
CA CYS A 33 -14.24 -5.32 0.22
C CYS A 33 -14.08 -4.55 1.53
N GLY A 34 -12.99 -3.79 1.72
CA GLY A 34 -12.70 -3.05 2.96
C GLY A 34 -12.39 -3.90 4.19
N GLN A 35 -12.51 -5.23 4.09
CA GLN A 35 -12.36 -6.14 5.22
C GLN A 35 -11.04 -6.90 5.22
N GLY A 36 -10.63 -7.46 4.08
CA GLY A 36 -9.40 -8.26 3.98
C GLY A 36 -8.13 -7.41 4.03
N HIS A 37 -7.01 -8.03 4.38
CA HIS A 37 -5.71 -7.35 4.52
C HIS A 37 -4.92 -7.37 3.21
N ILE A 38 -4.35 -6.23 2.85
CA ILE A 38 -3.45 -6.07 1.70
C ILE A 38 -2.05 -6.62 2.01
N PHE A 39 -1.57 -6.40 3.24
CA PHE A 39 -0.23 -6.79 3.67
C PHE A 39 -0.27 -8.02 4.58
N THR A 40 0.70 -8.91 4.43
CA THR A 40 0.91 -10.09 5.30
C THR A 40 1.95 -9.84 6.40
N GLY A 41 2.61 -8.70 6.38
CA GLY A 41 3.66 -8.30 7.32
C GLY A 41 3.95 -6.81 7.19
N PHE A 42 5.19 -6.41 7.47
CA PHE A 42 5.56 -4.99 7.50
C PHE A 42 5.52 -4.31 6.12
N LEU A 43 5.95 -5.02 5.07
CA LEU A 43 6.00 -4.51 3.69
C LEU A 43 5.68 -5.56 2.63
N LYS A 44 5.30 -6.77 3.06
CA LYS A 44 5.00 -7.87 2.15
C LYS A 44 3.55 -7.78 1.69
N LEU A 45 3.36 -7.45 0.42
CA LEU A 45 2.06 -7.51 -0.22
C LEU A 45 1.58 -8.97 -0.29
N ARG A 46 0.30 -9.19 -0.07
CA ARG A 46 -0.34 -10.49 -0.31
C ARG A 46 -0.60 -10.66 -1.82
N ASP A 47 -0.67 -11.89 -2.31
CA ASP A 47 -1.04 -12.17 -3.70
C ASP A 47 -2.52 -11.86 -3.98
N ALA A 48 -3.45 -12.19 -3.07
CA ALA A 48 -4.87 -11.90 -3.23
C ALA A 48 -5.60 -11.61 -1.91
N CYS A 49 -6.76 -10.95 -1.97
CA CYS A 49 -7.60 -10.69 -0.81
C CYS A 49 -8.24 -11.98 -0.28
N GLU A 50 -8.09 -12.24 1.02
CA GLU A 50 -8.64 -13.42 1.72
C GLU A 50 -10.18 -13.45 1.81
N VAL A 51 -10.85 -12.32 1.60
CA VAL A 51 -12.32 -12.19 1.72
C VAL A 51 -13.00 -12.19 0.36
N CYS A 52 -12.50 -11.38 -0.58
CA CYS A 52 -13.15 -11.20 -1.89
C CYS A 52 -12.35 -11.76 -3.06
N GLY A 53 -11.14 -12.29 -2.85
CA GLY A 53 -10.31 -12.86 -3.92
C GLY A 53 -9.77 -11.82 -4.91
N LEU A 54 -9.58 -10.56 -4.50
CA LEU A 54 -8.99 -9.54 -5.38
C LEU A 54 -7.51 -9.84 -5.52
N ASP A 55 -7.07 -10.15 -6.73
CA ASP A 55 -5.65 -10.31 -7.05
C ASP A 55 -4.93 -8.97 -6.91
N TYR A 56 -3.85 -8.94 -6.14
CA TYR A 56 -3.06 -7.76 -5.81
C TYR A 56 -1.78 -7.65 -6.65
N SER A 57 -1.53 -8.58 -7.59
CA SER A 57 -0.36 -8.58 -8.47
C SER A 57 -0.18 -7.26 -9.26
N TYR A 58 -1.26 -6.49 -9.44
CA TYR A 58 -1.22 -5.18 -10.09
C TYR A 58 -0.57 -4.07 -9.26
N ALA A 59 -0.48 -4.23 -7.95
CA ALA A 59 0.08 -3.24 -7.05
C ALA A 59 1.53 -3.65 -6.75
N ASP A 60 2.49 -2.95 -7.34
CA ASP A 60 3.89 -3.15 -6.97
C ASP A 60 4.17 -2.34 -5.69
N PRO A 61 4.51 -2.98 -4.56
CA PRO A 61 4.85 -2.28 -3.33
C PRO A 61 6.22 -1.58 -3.38
N ALA A 62 6.99 -1.74 -4.48
CA ALA A 62 8.44 -1.54 -4.55
C ALA A 62 9.00 -0.30 -3.85
N ASP A 63 8.32 0.86 -3.85
CA ASP A 63 8.97 2.10 -3.39
C ASP A 63 8.13 2.98 -2.45
N GLY A 64 6.91 2.59 -2.07
CA GLY A 64 6.03 3.46 -1.28
C GLY A 64 6.60 3.73 0.12
N PRO A 65 6.76 2.70 0.98
CA PRO A 65 7.25 2.91 2.34
C PRO A 65 8.78 3.03 2.44
N ALA A 66 9.53 2.38 1.54
CA ALA A 66 10.98 2.34 1.58
C ALA A 66 11.60 3.73 1.41
N ILE A 67 11.03 4.58 0.54
CA ILE A 67 11.54 5.95 0.34
C ILE A 67 11.35 6.83 1.58
N PHE A 68 10.27 6.65 2.35
CA PHE A 68 10.09 7.39 3.59
C PHE A 68 11.16 7.02 4.62
N VAL A 69 11.46 5.73 4.76
CA VAL A 69 12.54 5.27 5.66
C VAL A 69 13.89 5.81 5.21
N GLN A 70 14.19 5.78 3.91
CA GLN A 70 15.45 6.27 3.34
C GLN A 70 15.61 7.80 3.55
N LEU A 71 14.55 8.58 3.35
CA LEU A 71 14.57 10.03 3.54
C LEU A 71 14.84 10.40 5.00
N PHE A 72 14.14 9.78 5.95
CA PHE A 72 14.35 10.09 7.37
C PHE A 72 15.67 9.56 7.93
N ALA A 73 16.26 8.52 7.35
CA ALA A 73 17.57 8.02 7.79
C ALA A 73 18.72 8.85 7.20
N CYS A 74 18.72 9.06 5.87
CA CYS A 74 19.86 9.68 5.20
C CYS A 74 19.87 11.21 5.32
N VAL A 75 18.72 11.88 5.24
CA VAL A 75 18.67 13.36 5.21
C VAL A 75 19.12 14.00 6.53
N PRO A 76 18.71 13.54 7.73
CA PRO A 76 19.27 14.07 8.98
C PRO A 76 20.50 13.30 9.45
N GLY A 77 20.63 12.01 9.11
CA GLY A 77 21.75 11.18 9.56
C GLY A 77 23.08 11.59 8.94
N VAL A 78 23.12 11.87 7.63
CA VAL A 78 24.37 12.26 6.95
C VAL A 78 24.90 13.62 7.44
N PRO A 79 24.08 14.69 7.56
CA PRO A 79 24.54 15.94 8.16
C PRO A 79 24.93 15.80 9.62
N GLY A 80 24.22 14.99 10.42
CA GLY A 80 24.56 14.75 11.81
C GLY A 80 25.93 14.08 11.98
N VAL A 81 26.20 13.03 11.19
CA VAL A 81 27.51 12.36 11.18
C VAL A 81 28.60 13.30 10.65
N LEU A 82 28.33 14.05 9.59
CA LEU A 82 29.29 15.00 9.02
C LEU A 82 29.63 16.13 10.00
N PHE A 83 28.62 16.68 10.68
CA PHE A 83 28.80 17.71 11.72
C PHE A 83 29.60 17.18 12.91
N ALA A 84 29.33 15.95 13.36
CA ALA A 84 30.08 15.31 14.45
C ALA A 84 31.54 14.98 14.11
N LEU A 85 31.86 14.80 12.82
CA LEU A 85 33.23 14.55 12.35
C LEU A 85 34.01 15.82 12.03
N LEU A 86 33.32 16.96 11.84
CA LEU A 86 33.92 18.26 11.49
C LEU A 86 34.02 19.25 12.66
N LEU A 87 33.59 18.85 13.86
CA LEU A 87 33.76 19.57 15.14
C LEU A 87 34.64 18.78 16.10
#